data_AF-A0A952SHN2-F1
#
_entry.id   AF-A0A952SHN2-F1
#
_cell.length_a   1.000
_cell.length_b   1.000
_cell.length_c   1.000
_cell.angle_alpha   90.00
_cell.angle_beta   90.00
_cell.angle_gamma   90.00
#
_symmetry.space_group_name_H-M   'P 1'
#
loop_
_entity.id
_entity.type
_entity.pdbx_description
1 polymer ?
#
loop_
_entity_poly.entity_id
_entity_poly.type
_entity_poly.pdbx_seq_one_letter_code
_entity_poly.pdbx_strand_id
1 'polypeptide(L)'
;MAFNQVGEFWLAPGQSTRVHIALGGLVNEAEWGGQDFGAQWIMADGIGISPVRLMVSEHTKEKKPIRLHPGSPSPIVYSVTVTNIGNELAHFSIQGGGNV
;
A
#
# COMPACT_ATOMS: atom_id res chain seq x y z
N MET A 1 -11.14 -9.22 -5.32
CA MET A 1 -10.01 -8.28 -5.31
C MET A 1 -10.36 -7.17 -4.32
N ALA A 2 -9.45 -6.84 -3.39
CA ALA A 2 -9.73 -5.91 -2.29
C ALA A 2 -9.39 -4.46 -2.67
N PHE A 3 -8.25 -4.26 -3.34
CA PHE A 3 -7.89 -2.98 -3.94
C PHE A 3 -6.97 -3.19 -5.14
N ASN A 4 -7.02 -2.28 -6.10
CA ASN A 4 -6.30 -2.40 -7.36
C ASN A 4 -5.72 -1.05 -7.77
N GLN A 5 -4.52 -1.06 -8.37
CA GLN A 5 -3.83 0.11 -8.90
C GLN A 5 -3.81 1.28 -7.91
N VAL A 6 -3.51 0.98 -6.65
CA VAL A 6 -3.47 1.97 -5.59
C VAL A 6 -2.13 2.68 -5.62
N GLY A 7 -2.17 3.96 -5.93
CA GLY A 7 -1.02 4.83 -5.92
C GLY A 7 -0.08 4.71 -7.11
N GLU A 8 0.76 5.73 -7.24
CA GLU A 8 1.81 5.83 -8.25
C GLU A 8 3.12 6.12 -7.52
N PHE A 9 4.03 5.15 -7.52
CA PHE A 9 5.25 5.21 -6.72
C PHE A 9 6.47 5.03 -7.60
N TRP A 10 7.50 5.81 -7.27
CA TRP A 10 8.82 5.69 -7.86
C TRP A 10 9.85 5.41 -6.77
N LEU A 11 10.66 4.37 -6.96
CA LEU A 11 11.75 4.02 -6.07
C LEU A 11 13.04 3.88 -6.86
N ALA A 12 14.07 4.63 -6.48
CA ALA A 12 15.40 4.40 -7.01
C ALA A 12 15.97 3.05 -6.51
N PRO A 13 16.98 2.47 -7.17
CA PRO A 13 17.62 1.23 -6.73
C PRO A 13 18.03 1.27 -5.25
N GLY A 14 17.70 0.22 -4.50
CA GLY A 14 18.00 0.10 -3.07
C GLY A 14 17.13 0.94 -2.14
N GLN A 15 16.25 1.80 -2.66
CA GLN A 15 15.32 2.57 -1.82
C GLN A 15 14.12 1.72 -1.39
N SER A 16 13.55 2.11 -0.25
CA SER A 16 12.31 1.56 0.27
C SER A 16 11.32 2.66 0.64
N THR A 17 10.04 2.33 0.59
CA THR A 17 8.96 3.18 1.08
C THR A 17 7.93 2.35 1.82
N ARG A 18 7.33 2.94 2.85
CA ARG A 18 6.20 2.33 3.55
C ARG A 18 4.90 2.93 3.04
N VAL A 19 4.02 2.07 2.55
CA VAL A 19 2.74 2.46 1.98
C VAL A 19 1.63 2.12 2.96
N HIS A 20 0.75 3.08 3.24
CA HIS A 20 -0.43 2.92 4.08
C HIS A 20 -1.71 2.99 3.21
N ILE A 21 -2.56 1.97 3.32
CA ILE A 21 -3.79 1.80 2.54
C ILE A 21 -4.95 1.82 3.52
N ALA A 22 -5.80 2.85 3.43
CA ALA A 22 -6.84 3.13 4.44
C ALA A 22 -8.01 3.93 3.86
N LEU A 23 -9.14 3.95 4.56
CA LEU A 23 -10.27 4.82 4.22
C LEU A 23 -10.18 6.15 4.98
N GLY A 24 -9.94 7.24 4.24
CA GLY A 24 -10.05 8.62 4.72
C GLY A 24 -8.92 9.07 5.65
N GLY A 25 -8.62 10.37 5.63
CA GLY A 25 -7.50 11.02 6.32
C GLY A 25 -7.19 10.52 7.73
N LEU A 26 -6.32 9.53 7.88
CA LEU A 26 -5.58 9.11 9.08
C LEU A 26 -4.67 10.23 9.58
N VAL A 27 -4.28 10.17 10.85
CA VAL A 27 -3.38 11.13 11.48
C VAL A 27 -1.92 10.86 11.08
N ASN A 28 -1.18 11.88 10.62
CA ASN A 28 0.28 11.87 10.33
C ASN A 28 0.78 10.87 9.27
N GLU A 29 -0.09 10.34 8.39
CA GLU A 29 0.29 9.37 7.36
C GLU A 29 -0.11 9.83 5.96
N ALA A 30 0.65 9.38 4.95
CA ALA A 30 0.28 9.50 3.55
C ALA A 30 -0.59 8.28 3.18
N GLU A 31 -1.79 8.53 2.67
CA GLU A 31 -2.83 7.51 2.56
C GLU A 31 -3.32 7.32 1.14
N TRP A 32 -3.77 6.10 0.89
CA TRP A 32 -4.55 5.80 -0.30
C TRP A 32 -5.92 5.24 0.07
N GLY A 33 -6.94 5.98 -0.36
CA GLY A 33 -8.36 5.77 -0.07
C GLY A 33 -8.92 4.44 -0.60
N GLY A 34 -9.32 3.55 0.30
CA GLY A 34 -10.09 2.34 -0.03
C GLY A 34 -10.90 1.84 1.16
N GLN A 35 -12.07 1.26 0.93
CA GLN A 35 -12.81 0.55 1.98
C GLN A 35 -12.05 -0.73 2.39
N ASP A 36 -12.23 -1.19 3.63
CA ASP A 36 -11.69 -2.49 4.02
C ASP A 36 -12.47 -3.61 3.33
N PHE A 37 -11.84 -4.21 2.32
CA PHE A 37 -12.36 -5.39 1.62
C PHE A 37 -11.68 -6.69 2.03
N GLY A 38 -11.00 -6.72 3.19
CA GLY A 38 -10.45 -7.97 3.74
C GLY A 38 -9.26 -8.52 2.96
N ALA A 39 -8.32 -7.67 2.53
CA ALA A 39 -7.11 -8.12 1.85
C ALA A 39 -6.31 -9.11 2.72
N GLN A 40 -5.93 -10.24 2.13
CA GLN A 40 -5.09 -11.29 2.71
C GLN A 40 -3.66 -11.24 2.13
N TRP A 41 -3.51 -10.75 0.91
CA TRP A 41 -2.23 -10.51 0.25
C TRP A 41 -2.17 -9.08 -0.30
N ILE A 42 -0.93 -8.58 -0.40
CA ILE A 42 -0.61 -7.26 -0.94
C ILE A 42 0.65 -7.41 -1.77
N MET A 43 0.67 -6.81 -2.95
CA MET A 43 1.76 -6.87 -3.90
C MET A 43 2.00 -5.51 -4.55
N ALA A 44 3.25 -5.27 -4.95
CA ALA A 44 3.65 -4.13 -5.74
C ALA A 44 3.68 -4.56 -7.21
N ASP A 45 2.84 -3.95 -8.03
CA ASP A 45 2.70 -4.25 -9.46
C ASP A 45 3.43 -3.20 -10.30
N GLY A 46 4.41 -3.64 -11.08
CA GLY A 46 5.26 -2.77 -11.90
C GLY A 46 4.50 -2.15 -13.08
N ILE A 47 4.68 -0.86 -13.31
CA ILE A 47 4.04 -0.11 -14.39
C ILE A 47 5.09 0.26 -15.44
N GLY A 48 4.91 -0.22 -16.67
CA GLY A 48 5.70 0.21 -17.83
C GLY A 48 7.15 -0.29 -17.90
N ILE A 49 7.63 -1.05 -16.90
CA ILE A 49 8.99 -1.64 -16.87
C ILE A 49 8.87 -3.15 -16.60
N SER A 50 9.56 -3.98 -17.39
CA SER A 50 9.58 -5.43 -17.23
C SER A 50 10.99 -6.01 -17.48
N PRO A 51 11.59 -6.77 -16.53
CA PRO A 51 11.07 -7.08 -15.20
C PRO A 51 11.39 -6.00 -14.17
N VAL A 52 10.37 -5.46 -13.49
CA VAL A 52 10.59 -4.70 -12.25
C VAL A 52 10.93 -5.67 -11.12
N ARG A 53 11.92 -5.34 -10.27
CA ARG A 53 12.32 -6.20 -9.14
C ARG A 53 11.99 -5.51 -7.82
N LEU A 54 10.82 -5.82 -7.29
CA LEU A 54 10.31 -5.26 -6.04
C LEU A 54 10.18 -6.37 -4.99
N MET A 55 10.59 -6.06 -3.77
CA MET A 55 10.33 -6.88 -2.59
C MET A 55 9.25 -6.19 -1.75
N VAL A 56 8.24 -6.95 -1.35
CA VAL A 56 7.21 -6.49 -0.42
C VAL A 56 7.41 -7.21 0.91
N SER A 57 7.44 -6.46 2.01
CA SER A 57 7.70 -6.97 3.35
C SER A 57 6.93 -6.19 4.42
N GLU A 58 7.05 -6.63 5.68
CA GLU A 58 6.54 -5.91 6.86
C GLU A 58 5.04 -5.57 6.80
N HIS A 59 4.25 -6.57 6.39
CA HIS A 59 2.80 -6.48 6.30
C HIS A 59 2.19 -6.26 7.70
N THR A 60 1.34 -5.25 7.81
CA THR A 60 0.57 -4.96 9.02
C THR A 60 -0.88 -4.69 8.68
N LYS A 61 -1.77 -5.03 9.61
CA LYS A 61 -3.21 -4.78 9.54
C LYS A 61 -3.67 -4.30 10.91
N GLU A 62 -4.06 -3.04 11.01
CA GLU A 62 -4.39 -2.42 12.29
C GLU A 62 -5.55 -1.43 12.18
N LYS A 63 -6.24 -1.17 13.30
CA LYS A 63 -7.26 -0.12 13.38
C LYS A 63 -6.60 1.20 13.73
N LYS A 64 -6.77 2.24 12.89
CA LYS A 64 -6.24 3.59 13.18
C LYS A 64 -7.36 4.63 13.31
N PRO A 65 -7.16 5.72 14.07
CA PRO A 65 -8.11 6.82 14.13
C PRO A 65 -8.09 7.68 12.84
N ILE A 66 -9.26 8.16 12.40
CA ILE A 66 -9.41 9.12 11.30
C ILE A 66 -9.34 10.55 11.87
N ARG A 67 -8.58 11.46 11.26
CA ARG A 67 -8.52 12.90 11.60
C ARG A 67 -9.89 13.59 11.52
N LEU A 68 -10.65 13.30 10.46
CA LEU A 68 -11.82 14.08 10.08
C LEU A 68 -13.09 13.79 10.88
N HIS A 69 -13.18 12.64 11.56
CA HIS A 69 -14.38 12.25 12.32
C HIS A 69 -14.02 11.55 13.64
N PRO A 70 -13.69 12.31 14.69
CA PRO A 70 -13.53 11.76 16.04
C PRO A 70 -14.82 11.02 16.46
N GLY A 71 -14.74 9.71 16.70
CA GLY A 71 -15.89 8.86 17.06
C GLY A 71 -16.44 7.98 15.93
N SER A 72 -16.01 8.17 14.68
CA SER A 72 -16.28 7.21 13.61
C SER A 72 -15.54 5.89 13.84
N PRO A 73 -16.05 4.76 13.30
CA PRO A 73 -15.34 3.49 13.36
C PRO A 73 -13.92 3.65 12.81
N SER A 74 -12.92 3.24 13.60
CA SER A 74 -11.52 3.24 13.16
C SER A 74 -11.37 2.36 11.92
N PRO A 75 -10.93 2.89 10.76
CA PRO A 75 -10.70 2.10 9.57
C PRO A 75 -9.59 1.10 9.83
N ILE A 76 -9.68 0.00 9.10
CA ILE A 76 -8.58 -0.95 9.00
C ILE A 76 -7.58 -0.37 8.01
N VAL A 77 -6.34 -0.29 8.47
CA VAL A 77 -5.19 0.20 7.72
C VAL A 77 -4.30 -0.98 7.42
N TYR A 78 -4.06 -1.20 6.14
CA TYR A 78 -3.04 -2.12 5.69
C TYR A 78 -1.76 -1.35 5.45
N SER A 79 -0.61 -1.88 5.85
CA SER A 79 0.66 -1.26 5.52
C SER A 79 1.70 -2.28 5.13
N VAL A 80 2.50 -1.91 4.14
CA VAL A 80 3.58 -2.73 3.58
C VAL A 80 4.79 -1.86 3.32
N THR A 81 5.96 -2.44 3.47
CA THR A 81 7.22 -1.85 3.02
C THR A 81 7.54 -2.42 1.65
N VAL A 82 7.75 -1.54 0.67
CA VAL A 82 8.17 -1.90 -0.68
C VAL A 82 9.60 -1.45 -0.89
N THR A 83 10.46 -2.36 -1.33
CA THR A 83 11.88 -2.10 -1.58
C THR A 83 12.19 -2.42 -3.04
N ASN A 84 12.86 -1.49 -3.71
CA ASN A 84 13.43 -1.75 -5.03
C ASN A 84 14.75 -2.52 -4.89
N ILE A 85 14.69 -3.82 -5.17
CA ILE A 85 15.86 -4.73 -5.16
C ILE A 85 16.45 -4.90 -6.56
N GLY A 86 15.99 -4.12 -7.54
CA GLY A 86 16.53 -4.03 -8.89
C GLY A 86 17.62 -2.95 -9.01
N ASN A 87 18.11 -2.81 -10.24
CA ASN A 87 19.18 -1.85 -10.58
C ASN A 87 18.65 -0.61 -11.33
N GLU A 88 17.35 -0.54 -11.61
CA GLU A 88 16.71 0.55 -12.36
C GLU A 88 15.67 1.26 -11.50
N LEU A 89 15.26 2.47 -11.89
CA LEU A 89 14.15 3.18 -11.27
C LEU A 89 12.87 2.32 -11.44
N ALA A 90 12.24 1.95 -10.33
CA ALA A 90 11.00 1.17 -10.36
C ALA A 90 9.81 2.12 -10.31
N HIS A 91 8.87 1.96 -11.25
CA HIS A 91 7.55 2.57 -11.23
C HIS A 91 6.51 1.48 -10.92
N PHE A 92 5.68 1.66 -9.89
CA PHE A 92 4.70 0.65 -9.48
C PHE A 92 3.45 1.23 -8.82
N SER A 93 2.41 0.39 -8.76
CA SER A 93 1.21 0.58 -7.95
C SER A 93 1.03 -0.57 -6.96
N ILE A 94 0.12 -0.42 -6.00
CA ILE A 94 -0.19 -1.47 -5.03
C ILE A 94 -1.50 -2.17 -5.40
N GLN A 95 -1.49 -3.48 -5.29
CA GLN A 95 -2.67 -4.33 -5.45
C GLN A 95 -2.82 -5.25 -4.25
N GLY A 96 -4.07 -5.60 -3.93
CA GLY A 96 -4.37 -6.48 -2.82
C GLY A 96 -5.66 -7.24 -3.04
N GLY A 97 -5.71 -8.42 -2.46
CA GLY A 97 -6.85 -9.31 -2.57
C GLY A 97 -6.85 -10.35 -1.48
N GLY A 98 -7.90 -11.17 -1.50
CA GLY A 98 -8.08 -12.30 -0.61
C GLY A 98 -9.12 -13.22 -1.24
N ASN A 99 -9.11 -14.48 -0.83
CA ASN A 99 -10.18 -15.39 -1.23
C ASN A 99 -11.48 -14.93 -0.57
N VAL A 100 -12.49 -14.71 -1.40
CA VAL A 100 -13.91 -14.71 -1.02
C VAL A 100 -14.38 -16.15 -0.85
#